data_AF-A1RSS6-F1
#
_entry.id   AF-A1RSS6-F1
#
_cell.length_a   1.000
_cell.length_b   1.000
_cell.length_c   1.000
_cell.angle_alpha   90.00
_cell.angle_beta   90.00
_cell.angle_gamma   90.00
#
_symmetry.space_group_name_H-M   'P 1'
#
loop_
_entity.id
_entity.type
_entity.pdbx_description
1 polymer ?
#
loop_
_entity_poly.entity_id
_entity_poly.type
_entity_poly.pdbx_seq_one_letter_code
_entity_poly.pdbx_strand_id
1 'polypeptide(L)' 'MYMYKLEIDINNDIFILKIFEILEKEVRFPRGCLYVKDGKIVAEAADASSLRSLVHTIFRAMYIAESVAVFR' A
#
# COMPACT_ATOMS: atom_id res chain seq x y z
N MET A 1 9.40 -5.53 -19.81
CA MET A 1 9.33 -4.15 -19.31
C MET A 1 9.68 -4.19 -17.84
N TYR A 2 10.68 -3.45 -17.37
CA TYR A 2 11.01 -3.43 -15.94
C TYR A 2 9.97 -2.58 -15.21
N MET A 3 9.40 -3.10 -14.12
CA MET A 3 8.53 -2.34 -13.23
C MET A 3 9.30 -1.96 -11.98
N TYR A 4 9.02 -0.77 -11.46
CA TYR A 4 9.50 -0.35 -10.15
C TYR A 4 8.64 -1.03 -9.10
N LYS A 5 9.27 -1.51 -8.03
CA LYS A 5 8.60 -2.24 -6.95
C LYS A 5 9.03 -1.69 -5.60
N LEU A 6 8.07 -1.52 -4.70
CA LEU A 6 8.29 -1.28 -3.28
C LEU A 6 7.58 -2.38 -2.48
N GLU A 7 8.27 -2.93 -1.49
CA GLU A 7 7.69 -3.78 -0.47
C GLU A 7 7.79 -3.07 0.88
N ILE A 8 6.69 -3.01 1.61
CA ILE A 8 6.62 -2.44 2.96
C ILE A 8 6.28 -3.57 3.92
N ASP A 9 7.21 -3.82 4.83
CA ASP A 9 7.00 -4.72 5.96
C ASP A 9 6.25 -3.96 7.06
N ILE A 10 5.13 -4.52 7.51
CA ILE A 10 4.28 -3.96 8.57
C ILE A 10 4.25 -4.88 9.80
N ASN A 11 5.27 -5.71 9.98
CA ASN A 11 5.43 -6.60 11.14
C ASN A 11 4.19 -7.48 11.41
N ASN A 12 3.51 -7.92 10.34
CA ASN A 12 2.26 -8.69 10.40
C ASN A 12 1.12 -8.01 11.19
N ASP A 13 1.03 -6.69 11.20
CA ASP A 13 -0.13 -6.00 11.76
C ASP A 13 -1.42 -6.38 10.99
N ILE A 14 -2.27 -7.19 11.62
CA ILE A 14 -3.50 -7.73 11.04
C ILE A 14 -4.49 -6.62 10.66
N PHE A 15 -4.53 -5.53 11.44
CA PHE A 15 -5.44 -4.41 11.18
C PHE A 15 -5.02 -3.66 9.92
N ILE A 16 -3.73 -3.34 9.81
CA ILE A 16 -3.18 -2.68 8.62
C ILE A 16 -3.32 -3.59 7.40
N LEU A 17 -2.99 -4.89 7.50
CA LEU A 17 -3.16 -5.85 6.40
C LEU A 17 -4.58 -5.82 5.84
N LYS A 18 -5.60 -5.91 6.71
CA LYS A 18 -7.01 -5.88 6.28
C LYS A 18 -7.40 -4.58 5.59
N ILE A 19 -6.89 -3.44 6.05
CA ILE A 19 -7.15 -2.15 5.37
C ILE A 19 -6.60 -2.18 3.95
N PHE A 20 -5.38 -2.69 3.77
CA PHE A 20 -4.76 -2.75 2.46
C PHE A 20 -5.40 -3.81 1.53
N GLU A 21 -5.89 -4.93 2.06
CA GLU A 21 -6.70 -5.90 1.32
C GLU A 21 -8.03 -5.29 0.81
N ILE A 22 -8.61 -4.34 1.55
CA ILE A 22 -9.81 -3.60 1.10
C ILE A 22 -9.40 -2.58 0.02
N LEU A 23 -8.35 -1.79 0.27
CA LEU A 23 -7.87 -0.77 -0.67
C LEU A 23 -7.43 -1.37 -2.02
N GLU A 24 -6.86 -2.57 -2.03
CA GLU A 24 -6.52 -3.31 -3.25
C GLU A 24 -7.73 -3.43 -4.21
N LYS A 25 -8.94 -3.61 -3.67
CA LYS A 25 -10.16 -3.78 -4.46
C LYS A 25 -10.79 -2.45 -4.89
N GLU A 26 -10.57 -1.40 -4.12
CA GLU A 26 -11.20 -0.10 -4.34
C GLU A 26 -10.36 0.85 -5.19
N VAL A 27 -9.03 0.76 -5.11
CA VAL A 27 -8.14 1.73 -5.72
C VAL A 27 -7.57 1.19 -7.03
N ARG A 28 -7.97 1.82 -8.14
CA ARG A 28 -7.40 1.51 -9.46
C ARG A 28 -6.26 2.47 -9.80
N PHE A 29 -5.07 1.91 -10.03
CA PHE A 29 -3.91 2.65 -10.52
C PHE A 29 -3.69 2.35 -12.00
N PRO A 30 -3.88 3.31 -12.94
CA PRO A 30 -3.74 3.03 -14.37
C PRO A 30 -2.35 2.58 -14.80
N ARG A 31 -1.31 2.92 -14.02
CA ARG A 31 0.11 2.66 -14.32
C ARG A 31 0.83 1.91 -13.21
N GLY A 32 0.09 1.19 -12.39
CA GLY A 32 0.62 0.42 -11.27
C GLY A 32 -0.43 -0.44 -10.59
N CYS A 33 -0.06 -1.02 -9.46
CA CYS A 33 -0.97 -1.76 -8.61
C CYS A 33 -0.50 -1.70 -7.15
N LEU A 34 -1.45 -1.97 -6.26
CA LEU A 34 -1.25 -2.10 -4.82
C LEU A 34 -1.92 -3.40 -4.41
N TYR A 35 -1.19 -4.29 -3.73
CA TYR A 35 -1.73 -5.57 -3.28
C TYR A 35 -1.02 -6.04 -2.02
N VAL A 36 -1.63 -6.97 -1.30
CA VAL A 36 -1.01 -7.64 -0.14
C VAL A 36 -0.42 -8.97 -0.56
N LYS A 37 0.85 -9.22 -0.19
CA LYS A 37 1.53 -10.49 -0.47
C LYS A 37 2.48 -10.84 0.67
N ASP A 38 2.40 -12.08 1.15
CA ASP A 38 3.29 -12.63 2.18
C ASP A 38 3.38 -11.74 3.44
N GLY A 39 2.25 -11.16 3.87
CA GLY A 39 2.21 -10.27 5.05
C GLY A 39 2.77 -8.86 4.81
N LYS A 40 3.05 -8.50 3.55
CA LYS A 40 3.59 -7.19 3.16
C LYS A 40 2.63 -6.44 2.26
N ILE A 41 2.73 -5.12 2.29
CA ILE A 41 2.11 -4.24 1.31
C ILE A 41 3.08 -4.12 0.14
N VAL A 42 2.61 -4.44 -1.07
CA VAL A 42 3.42 -4.39 -2.29
C VAL A 42 2.82 -3.35 -3.25
N ALA A 43 3.68 -2.47 -3.75
CA ALA A 43 3.33 -1.49 -4.75
C ALA A 43 4.24 -1.64 -5.97
N GLU A 44 3.64 -1.75 -7.14
CA GLU A 44 4.37 -1.82 -8.41
C GLU A 44 3.91 -0.72 -9.36
N ALA A 45 4.84 -0.16 -10.14
CA ALA A 45 4.52 0.89 -11.08
C ALA A 45 5.42 0.88 -12.32
N ALA A 46 4.91 1.46 -13.41
CA ALA A 46 5.62 1.54 -14.69
C ALA A 46 6.83 2.50 -14.67
N ASP A 47 6.83 3.50 -13.79
CA ASP A 47 7.94 4.44 -13.62
C ASP A 47 8.07 4.94 -12.17
N ALA A 48 9.19 5.58 -11.87
CA ALA A 48 9.50 6.10 -10.54
C ALA A 48 8.52 7.18 -10.06
N SER A 49 7.94 7.97 -10.97
CA SER A 49 6.96 9.01 -10.61
C SER A 49 5.63 8.40 -10.16
N SER A 50 5.18 7.38 -10.88
CA SER A 50 4.00 6.59 -10.59
C SER A 50 4.18 5.84 -9.27
N LEU A 51 5.37 5.23 -9.06
CA LEU A 51 5.68 4.58 -7.78
C LEU A 51 5.66 5.58 -6.63
N ARG A 52 6.27 6.77 -6.79
CA ARG A 52 6.24 7.82 -5.75
C ARG A 52 4.81 8.20 -5.35
N SER A 53 3.90 8.35 -6.32
CA SER A 53 2.49 8.65 -6.07
C SER A 53 1.78 7.54 -5.27
N LEU A 54 2.04 6.28 -5.64
CA LEU A 54 1.58 5.10 -4.90
C LEU A 54 2.10 5.10 -3.45
N VAL A 55 3.40 5.34 -3.28
CA VAL A 55 4.06 5.41 -1.97
C VAL A 55 3.41 6.46 -1.07
N HIS A 56 3.20 7.68 -1.56
CA HIS A 56 2.52 8.71 -0.79
C HIS A 56 1.10 8.30 -0.36
N THR A 57 0.38 7.60 -1.23
CA THR A 57 -0.97 7.11 -0.94
C THR A 57 -0.95 6.08 0.19
N ILE A 58 -0.02 5.12 0.10
CA ILE A 58 0.16 4.05 1.10
C ILE A 58 0.52 4.64 2.47
N PHE A 59 1.54 5.49 2.55
CA PHE A 59 1.94 6.08 3.82
C PHE A 59 0.86 6.98 4.42
N ARG A 60 0.08 7.68 3.60
CA ARG A 60 -1.05 8.47 4.10
C ARG A 60 -2.16 7.57 4.65
N ALA A 61 -2.48 6.48 3.97
CA ALA A 61 -3.45 5.51 4.45
C ALA A 61 -3.00 4.85 5.77
N MET A 62 -1.72 4.48 5.87
CA MET A 62 -1.13 3.98 7.11
C MET A 62 -1.23 5.00 8.25
N TYR A 63 -0.84 6.26 8.01
CA TYR A 63 -0.94 7.32 9.02
C TYR A 63 -2.37 7.49 9.55
N ILE A 64 -3.37 7.45 8.67
CA ILE A 64 -4.79 7.52 9.05
C ILE A 64 -5.18 6.27 9.86
N ALA A 65 -4.80 5.08 9.40
CA ALA A 65 -5.10 3.83 10.07
C ALA A 65 -4.52 3.78 11.49
N GLU A 66 -3.24 4.16 11.65
CA GLU A 66 -2.58 4.27 12.96
C GLU A 66 -3.26 5.31 13.83
N SER A 67 -3.55 6.49 13.29
CA SER A 67 -4.24 7.56 14.04
C SER A 67 -5.59 7.08 14.56
N VAL A 68 -6.37 6.37 13.75
CA VAL A 68 -7.68 5.80 14.15
C VAL A 68 -7.50 4.66 15.15
N ALA A 69 -6.48 3.81 14.99
CA ALA A 69 -6.19 2.72 15.91
C ALA A 69 -5.87 3.21 17.33
N VAL A 70 -5.23 4.38 17.48
CA VAL A 70 -4.97 5.02 18.79
C VAL A 70 -6.26 5.41 19.53
N PHE A 71 -7.35 5.66 18.82
CA PHE A 71 -8.65 6.01 19.42
C PHE A 71 -9.59 4.81 19.64
N ARG A 72 -9.08 3.59 19.45
CA ARG A 72 -9.83 2.34 19.56
C ARG A 72 -9.49 1.60 20.84
#